data_AF-A0A6N1BF23-F1
#
_entry.id   AF-A0A6N1BF23-F1
#
_cell.length_a   1.000
_cell.length_b   1.000
_cell.length_c   1.000
_cell.angle_alpha   90.00
_cell.angle_beta   90.00
_cell.angle_gamma   90.00
#
_symmetry.space_group_name_H-M   'P 1'
#
loop_
_entity.id
_entity.type
_entity.pdbx_description
1 polymer ?
#
loop_
_entity_poly.entity_id
_entity_poly.type
_entity_poly.pdbx_seq_one_letter_code
_entity_poly.pdbx_strand_id
1 'polypeptide(L)'
;MYVILTSRPGQFRTEPVDGITPVERYEYRFYGKPTVRFVIARLEHEAKVRVVEETPPGIVNHVPTKFLDKYATVEAAREELRRLASFGSMELTLVAI
;
A
#
# COMPACT_ATOMS: atom_id res chain seq x y z
N MET A 1 -4.16 6.10 13.74
CA MET A 1 -2.92 5.36 13.36
C MET A 1 -2.75 5.44 11.85
N TYR A 2 -1.65 4.95 11.32
CA TYR A 2 -1.40 4.87 9.88
C TYR A 2 -1.24 3.41 9.46
N VAL A 3 -1.65 3.10 8.24
CA VAL A 3 -1.47 1.80 7.58
C VAL A 3 -0.89 2.02 6.19
N ILE A 4 -0.23 1.00 5.65
CA ILE A 4 0.25 0.98 4.28
C ILE A 4 -0.67 0.06 3.46
N LEU A 5 -1.30 0.62 2.44
CA LEU A 5 -2.08 -0.14 1.46
C LEU A 5 -1.21 -0.39 0.23
N THR A 6 -1.24 -1.62 -0.27
CA THR A 6 -0.44 -2.04 -1.42
C THR A 6 -1.35 -2.36 -2.59
N SER A 7 -0.96 -1.96 -3.79
CA SER A 7 -1.60 -2.36 -5.04
C SER A 7 -0.53 -2.78 -6.03
N ARG A 8 -0.81 -3.80 -6.84
CA ARG A 8 0.09 -4.26 -7.89
C ARG A 8 -0.65 -4.19 -9.22
N PRO A 9 -0.37 -3.18 -10.06
CA PRO A 9 -1.03 -3.01 -11.35
C PRO A 9 -1.00 -4.30 -12.19
N GLY A 10 -2.14 -4.66 -12.76
CA GLY A 10 -2.34 -5.88 -13.53
C GLY A 10 -2.51 -7.16 -12.67
N GLN A 11 -2.48 -7.06 -11.34
CA GLN A 11 -2.76 -8.19 -10.45
C GLN A 11 -3.89 -7.86 -9.47
N PHE A 12 -3.74 -6.81 -8.67
CA PHE A 12 -4.78 -6.38 -7.73
C PHE A 12 -4.62 -4.91 -7.34
N ARG A 13 -5.72 -4.28 -6.95
CA ARG A 13 -5.73 -2.96 -6.30
C ARG A 13 -6.41 -3.00 -4.95
N THR A 14 -5.90 -2.20 -4.03
CA THR A 14 -6.49 -1.99 -2.71
C THR A 14 -7.17 -0.63 -2.70
N GLU A 15 -8.47 -0.63 -2.40
CA GLU A 15 -9.30 0.57 -2.34
C GLU A 15 -9.50 0.97 -0.87
N PRO A 16 -9.22 2.24 -0.51
CA PRO A 16 -9.60 2.77 0.79
C PRO A 16 -11.12 2.78 0.91
N VAL A 17 -11.61 2.51 2.12
CA VAL A 17 -13.03 2.50 2.47
C VAL A 17 -13.28 3.57 3.55
N ASP A 18 -14.53 3.70 3.99
CA ASP A 18 -14.87 4.57 5.11
C ASP A 18 -13.99 4.29 6.34
N GLY A 19 -13.53 5.37 6.99
CA GLY A 19 -12.54 5.31 8.07
C GLY A 19 -11.07 5.16 7.64
N ILE A 20 -10.78 5.16 6.33
CA ILE A 20 -9.42 5.08 5.78
C ILE A 20 -9.18 6.24 4.82
N THR A 21 -8.37 7.21 5.25
CA THR A 21 -8.05 8.40 4.45
C THR A 21 -6.63 8.33 3.90
N PRO A 22 -6.41 8.27 2.57
CA PRO A 22 -5.08 8.37 1.98
C PRO A 22 -4.38 9.68 2.36
N VAL A 23 -3.10 9.58 2.71
CA VAL A 23 -2.25 10.73 3.09
C VAL A 23 -1.10 10.90 2.11
N GLU A 24 -0.41 9.81 1.78
CA GLU A 24 0.72 9.82 0.84
C GLU A 24 0.57 8.66 -0.15
N ARG A 25 1.06 8.87 -1.37
CA ARG A 25 1.09 7.85 -2.41
C ARG A 25 2.49 7.74 -2.99
N TYR A 26 2.86 6.50 -3.26
CA TYR A 26 4.15 6.16 -3.80
C TYR A 26 4.03 5.12 -4.89
N GLU A 27 4.93 5.20 -5.85
CA GLU A 27 5.16 4.19 -6.86
C GLU A 27 6.54 3.58 -6.64
N TYR A 28 6.56 2.26 -6.61
CA TYR A 28 7.76 1.47 -6.56
C TYR A 28 8.21 1.14 -7.96
N ARG A 29 9.46 1.47 -8.28
CA ARG A 29 10.07 1.21 -9.59
C ARG A 29 11.17 0.18 -9.47
N PHE A 30 11.02 -0.92 -10.20
CA PHE A 30 12.05 -1.94 -10.36
C PHE A 30 12.74 -1.71 -11.71
N TYR A 31 14.03 -1.34 -11.68
CA TYR A 31 14.78 -0.93 -12.89
C TYR A 31 14.01 0.11 -13.73
N GLY A 32 13.48 1.16 -13.08
CA GLY A 32 12.71 2.23 -13.71
C GLY A 32 11.27 1.89 -14.12
N LYS A 33 10.85 0.62 -14.04
CA LYS A 33 9.47 0.21 -14.37
C LYS A 33 8.58 0.20 -13.13
N PRO A 34 7.39 0.83 -13.18
CA PRO A 34 6.46 0.79 -12.06
C PRO A 34 5.92 -0.61 -11.84
N THR A 35 6.08 -1.13 -10.63
CA THR A 35 5.68 -2.51 -10.29
C THR A 35 4.64 -2.57 -9.19
N VAL A 36 4.74 -1.68 -8.20
CA VAL A 36 3.85 -1.67 -7.02
C VAL A 36 3.49 -0.24 -6.69
N ARG A 37 2.27 -0.01 -6.23
CA ARG A 37 1.82 1.27 -5.68
C ARG A 37 1.55 1.10 -4.20
N PHE A 38 2.05 2.04 -3.41
CA PHE A 38 1.82 2.11 -1.98
C PHE A 38 1.02 3.36 -1.64
N VAL A 39 0.12 3.24 -0.68
CA VAL A 39 -0.62 4.36 -0.12
C VAL A 39 -0.46 4.31 1.39
N ILE A 40 0.14 5.34 1.98
CA ILE A 40 0.05 5.53 3.42
C ILE A 40 -1.31 6.19 3.69
N ALA A 41 -2.12 5.56 4.53
CA ALA A 41 -3.45 6.05 4.88
C ALA A 41 -3.62 6.18 6.39
N ARG A 42 -4.31 7.24 6.81
CA ARG A 42 -4.78 7.41 8.18
C ARG A 42 -5.97 6.48 8.41
N LEU A 43 -5.86 5.66 9.45
CA LEU A 43 -6.89 4.74 9.92
C LEU A 43 -7.60 5.37 11.14
N GLU A 44 -8.89 5.65 11.00
CA GLU A 44 -9.74 6.26 12.03
C GLU A 44 -10.35 5.20 12.96
N HIS A 45 -10.81 4.08 12.39
CA HIS A 45 -11.32 2.92 13.11
C HIS A 45 -10.99 1.64 12.33
N GLU A 46 -11.11 0.48 12.98
CA GLU A 46 -10.98 -0.79 12.26
C GLU A 46 -12.00 -0.88 11.12
N ALA A 47 -11.56 -1.41 9.98
CA ALA A 47 -12.37 -1.55 8.79
C ALA A 47 -11.97 -2.83 8.02
N LYS A 48 -12.66 -3.09 6.91
CA LYS A 48 -12.25 -4.13 5.97
C LYS A 48 -11.91 -3.48 4.64
N VAL A 49 -10.62 -3.33 4.33
CA VAL A 49 -10.16 -2.79 3.05
C VAL A 49 -10.61 -3.70 1.92
N ARG A 50 -10.94 -3.10 0.78
CA ARG A 50 -11.39 -3.83 -0.39
C ARG A 50 -10.18 -4.11 -1.29
N VAL A 51 -9.88 -5.38 -1.51
CA VAL A 51 -8.82 -5.82 -2.43
C VAL A 51 -9.48 -6.44 -3.64
N VAL A 52 -9.27 -5.83 -4.81
CA VAL A 52 -9.93 -6.20 -6.06
C VAL A 52 -8.87 -6.75 -7.00
N GLU A 53 -9.03 -7.99 -7.46
CA GLU A 53 -8.21 -8.54 -8.52
C GLU A 53 -8.45 -7.79 -9.83
N GLU A 54 -7.37 -7.48 -10.55
CA GLU A 54 -7.45 -6.81 -11.86
C GLU A 54 -7.50 -7.80 -13.03
N THR A 55 -7.31 -9.09 -12.76
CA THR A 55 -7.44 -10.18 -13.73
C THR A 55 -8.79 -10.89 -13.59
N PRO A 56 -9.38 -11.41 -14.68
CA PRO A 56 -10.59 -12.22 -14.59
C PRO A 56 -10.41 -13.41 -13.63
N PRO A 57 -11.39 -13.70 -12.76
CA PRO A 57 -12.76 -13.17 -12.78
C PRO A 57 -12.97 -11.84 -12.01
N GLY A 58 -11.92 -11.24 -11.44
CA GLY A 58 -12.00 -9.95 -10.73
C GLY A 58 -12.55 -10.08 -9.31
N ILE A 59 -12.07 -11.07 -8.55
CA ILE A 59 -12.55 -11.36 -7.19
C ILE A 59 -12.34 -10.14 -6.28
N VAL A 60 -13.35 -9.87 -5.45
CA VAL A 60 -13.33 -8.81 -4.45
C VAL A 60 -13.22 -9.45 -3.07
N ASN A 61 -12.10 -9.19 -2.39
CA ASN A 61 -11.86 -9.62 -1.02
C ASN A 61 -11.98 -8.44 -0.05
N HIS A 62 -12.48 -8.73 1.15
CA HIS A 62 -12.58 -7.77 2.24
C HIS A 62 -11.60 -8.15 3.35
N VAL A 63 -10.47 -7.46 3.42
CA VAL A 63 -9.37 -7.78 4.35
C VAL A 63 -9.47 -6.90 5.59
N PRO A 64 -9.63 -7.46 6.80
CA PRO A 64 -9.65 -6.68 8.04
C PRO A 64 -8.34 -5.92 8.29
N THR A 65 -8.44 -4.63 8.65
CA THR A 65 -7.28 -3.76 8.95
C THR A 65 -6.46 -4.21 10.15
N LYS A 66 -7.03 -5.05 11.03
CA LYS A 66 -6.30 -5.67 12.14
C LYS A 66 -5.14 -6.57 11.71
N PHE A 67 -5.13 -7.01 10.44
CA PHE A 67 -4.04 -7.81 9.87
C PHE A 67 -2.97 -6.94 9.19
N LEU A 68 -3.19 -5.63 9.08
CA LEU A 68 -2.19 -4.70 8.57
C LEU A 68 -1.31 -4.22 9.71
N ASP A 69 -0.03 -4.03 9.41
CA ASP A 69 0.87 -3.32 10.30
C ASP A 69 0.37 -1.89 10.52
N LYS A 70 0.51 -1.42 11.77
CA LYS A 70 0.02 -0.12 12.21
C LYS A 70 1.19 0.73 12.67
N TYR A 71 1.20 1.96 12.21
CA TYR A 71 2.23 2.93 12.53
C TYR A 71 1.61 4.07 13.33
N ALA A 72 2.33 4.54 14.35
CA ALA A 72 1.87 5.64 15.18
C ALA A 72 1.87 6.97 14.41
N THR A 73 2.84 7.16 13.52
CA THR A 73 3.04 8.38 12.72
C THR A 73 3.17 8.07 11.23
N VAL A 74 2.97 9.09 10.39
CA VAL A 74 3.19 8.96 8.93
C VAL A 74 4.67 8.74 8.63
N GLU A 75 5.57 9.34 9.43
CA GLU A 75 7.02 9.17 9.33
C GLU A 75 7.42 7.71 9.51
N ALA A 76 6.87 7.03 10.52
CA ALA A 76 7.17 5.62 10.77
C ALA A 76 6.70 4.71 9.63
N ALA A 77 5.52 4.98 9.04
CA ALA A 77 5.05 4.27 7.86
C ALA A 77 5.97 4.54 6.64
N ARG A 78 6.47 5.77 6.49
CA ARG A 78 7.38 6.14 5.41
C ARG A 78 8.75 5.48 5.55
N GLU A 79 9.28 5.39 6.77
CA GLU A 79 10.51 4.65 7.07
C GLU A 79 10.37 3.17 6.73
N GLU A 80 9.22 2.56 7.04
CA GLU A 80 8.95 1.19 6.65
C GLU A 80 8.94 1.01 5.12
N LEU A 81 8.26 1.89 4.38
CA LEU A 81 8.28 1.84 2.91
C LEU A 81 9.70 1.95 2.35
N ARG A 82 10.55 2.81 2.93
CA ARG A 82 11.96 2.91 2.52
C ARG A 82 12.74 1.64 2.84
N ARG A 83 12.49 1.01 3.98
CA ARG A 83 13.10 -0.26 4.37
C ARG A 83 12.73 -1.39 3.42
N LEU A 84 11.45 -1.49 3.04
CA LEU A 84 10.95 -2.44 2.05
C LEU A 84 11.59 -2.20 0.67
N ALA A 85 11.88 -0.93 0.35
CA ALA A 85 12.54 -0.55 -0.88
C ALA A 85 14.06 -0.81 -0.92
N SER A 86 14.71 -1.07 0.22
CA SER A 86 16.17 -1.22 0.30
C SER A 86 16.65 -2.67 0.42
N PHE A 87 15.81 -3.67 0.13
CA PHE A 87 16.18 -5.07 0.32
C PHE A 87 17.03 -5.63 -0.84
N GLY A 88 18.34 -5.74 -0.63
CA GLY A 88 19.31 -6.37 -1.54
C GLY A 88 20.12 -5.40 -2.40
N SER A 89 20.77 -5.92 -3.45
CA SER A 89 21.56 -5.14 -4.43
C SER A 89 20.73 -4.64 -5.63
N MET A 90 19.42 -4.83 -5.60
CA MET A 90 18.52 -4.50 -6.70
C MET A 90 18.20 -3.00 -6.68
N GLU A 91 18.22 -2.35 -7.85
CA GLU A 91 17.86 -0.94 -7.96
C GLU A 91 16.35 -0.77 -7.82
N LEU A 92 15.97 -0.20 -6.69
CA LEU A 92 14.61 -0.09 -6.21
C LEU A 92 14.38 1.37 -5.80
N THR A 93 13.50 2.06 -6.53
CA THR A 93 13.23 3.47 -6.27
C THR A 93 11.79 3.67 -5.84
N LEU A 94 11.60 4.36 -4.72
CA LEU A 94 10.30 4.83 -4.27
C LEU A 94 10.08 6.27 -4.75
N VAL A 95 9.04 6.50 -5.55
CA VAL A 95 8.73 7.81 -6.16
C VAL A 95 7.37 8.28 -5.63
N ALA A 96 7.29 9.51 -5.10
CA ALA A 96 6.01 10.09 -4.70
C ALA A 96 5.16 10.44 -5.94
N ILE A 97 3.84 10.18 -5.88
CA ILE A 97 2.90 10.39 -7.00
C ILE A 97 1.57 11.01 -6.55
#